data_AF-A0A9N9NDG9-F1
#
_entry.id   AF-A0A9N9NDG9-F1
#
_cell.length_a   1.000
_cell.length_b   1.000
_cell.length_c   1.000
_cell.angle_alpha   90.00
_cell.angle_beta   90.00
_cell.angle_gamma   90.00
#
_symmetry.space_group_name_H-M   'P 1'
#
loop_
_entity.id
_entity.type
_entity.pdbx_description
1 polymer ?
#
loop_
_entity_poly.entity_id
_entity_poly.type
_entity_poly.pdbx_seq_one_letter_code
_entity_poly.pdbx_strand_id
1 'polypeptide(L)'
;SEVDDLDKIANELGTSKSNLLNNDIIKDICVKQIKIWHLDFIDAIQFFYKITTNDKTYSIDDGEYIAAIYGKYGKESHGNIDELNFIKYIPSKKQVKFFTHCGKYNTTPFDMSSAAGAVYACFFGKCTDKSVTSIGMYEGKVHSILEQQVQLQQLSGVLFPNKPYDFLVLKQEIARLKYQDLAPQVRNEKIKFEELTTNIKTKAAHLEKVVDLLLETQKQAIKSNDQLIQGQLTAYKNILEGSLTKEELQILLDKQTELYQLEDHLANLQIDLPSKS
;
A
#
# COMPACT_ATOMS: atom_id res chain seq x y z
N SER A 1 -26.01 -0.66 32.85
CA SER A 1 -26.37 0.29 31.78
C SER A 1 -26.11 -0.35 30.43
N GLU A 2 -26.84 0.08 29.40
CA GLU A 2 -26.53 -0.26 28.01
C GLU A 2 -25.50 0.76 27.49
N VAL A 3 -24.49 0.26 26.78
CA VAL A 3 -23.43 1.07 26.20
C VAL A 3 -23.31 0.72 24.73
N ASP A 4 -23.33 1.75 23.89
CA ASP A 4 -23.17 1.62 22.45
C ASP A 4 -22.20 2.68 21.95
N ASP A 5 -21.10 2.24 21.36
CA ASP A 5 -20.06 3.15 20.91
C ASP A 5 -20.46 3.95 19.66
N LEU A 6 -21.40 3.46 18.84
CA LEU A 6 -21.92 4.26 17.72
C LEU A 6 -22.73 5.47 18.21
N ASP A 7 -23.45 5.34 19.32
CA ASP A 7 -24.19 6.46 19.91
C ASP A 7 -23.23 7.54 20.44
N LYS A 8 -22.09 7.15 21.04
CA LYS A 8 -21.04 8.10 21.45
C LYS A 8 -20.39 8.79 20.25
N ILE A 9 -20.03 8.02 19.23
CA ILE A 9 -19.40 8.53 18.00
C ILE A 9 -20.35 9.51 17.29
N ALA A 10 -21.64 9.18 17.21
CA ALA A 10 -22.66 10.04 16.61
C ALA A 10 -22.73 11.39 17.33
N ASN A 11 -22.75 11.38 18.67
CA ASN A 11 -22.76 12.58 19.48
C ASN A 11 -21.50 13.43 19.30
N GLU A 12 -20.31 12.82 19.28
CA GLU A 12 -19.04 13.54 19.05
C GLU A 12 -18.95 14.16 17.66
N LEU A 13 -19.48 13.48 16.65
CA LEU A 13 -19.54 13.97 15.26
C LEU A 13 -20.72 14.90 14.99
N GLY A 14 -21.58 15.17 15.99
CA GLY A 14 -22.75 16.04 15.84
C GLY A 14 -23.80 15.50 14.86
N THR A 15 -23.96 14.18 14.78
CA THR A 15 -24.89 13.50 13.86
C THR A 15 -25.70 12.43 14.60
N SER A 16 -26.65 11.77 13.92
CA SER A 16 -27.40 10.64 14.47
C SER A 16 -26.73 9.30 14.14
N LYS A 17 -26.93 8.30 15.00
CA LYS A 17 -26.48 6.93 14.76
C LYS A 17 -27.01 6.33 13.45
N SER A 18 -28.28 6.62 13.11
CA SER A 18 -28.85 6.18 11.82
C SER A 18 -28.11 6.81 10.63
N ASN A 19 -27.66 8.05 10.75
CA ASN A 19 -26.91 8.72 9.70
C ASN A 19 -25.48 8.19 9.58
N LEU A 20 -24.87 7.71 10.67
CA LEU A 20 -23.59 7.00 10.60
C LEU A 20 -23.68 5.67 9.87
N LEU A 21 -24.79 4.95 10.04
CA LEU A 21 -25.00 3.64 9.43
C LEU A 21 -25.45 3.72 7.96
N ASN A 22 -26.11 4.82 7.57
CA ASN A 22 -26.75 4.96 6.25
C ASN A 22 -26.04 5.92 5.28
N ASN A 23 -25.10 6.75 5.74
CA ASN A 23 -24.39 7.68 4.86
C ASN A 23 -22.89 7.34 4.79
N ASP A 24 -22.27 7.60 3.63
CA ASP A 24 -20.82 7.52 3.38
C ASP A 24 -20.00 8.57 4.15
N ILE A 25 -20.49 9.05 5.31
CA ILE A 25 -19.81 10.04 6.16
C ILE A 25 -18.56 9.43 6.78
N ILE A 26 -18.67 8.16 7.21
CA ILE A 26 -17.57 7.39 7.78
C ILE A 26 -17.00 6.48 6.70
N LYS A 27 -15.74 6.69 6.35
CA LYS A 27 -14.99 5.85 5.41
C LYS A 27 -14.37 4.63 6.09
N ASP A 28 -13.95 4.80 7.35
CA ASP A 28 -13.28 3.75 8.12
C ASP A 28 -13.42 3.99 9.63
N ILE A 29 -13.63 2.91 10.39
CA ILE A 29 -13.54 2.89 11.86
C ILE A 29 -12.67 1.70 12.23
N CYS A 30 -11.58 1.95 12.97
CA CYS A 30 -10.74 0.88 13.49
C CYS A 30 -10.45 1.07 14.98
N VAL A 31 -10.35 -0.04 15.70
CA VAL A 31 -10.04 -0.05 17.13
C VAL A 31 -8.53 0.07 17.30
N LYS A 32 -8.08 1.14 17.96
CA LYS A 32 -6.66 1.45 18.20
C LYS A 32 -6.12 0.81 19.46
N GLN A 33 -6.87 0.92 20.55
CA GLN A 33 -6.45 0.44 21.84
C GLN A 33 -7.64 -0.16 22.57
N ILE A 34 -7.36 -1.20 23.35
CA ILE A 34 -8.31 -1.84 24.25
C ILE A 34 -7.65 -1.83 25.62
N LYS A 35 -8.35 -1.33 26.63
CA LYS A 35 -7.98 -1.45 28.04
C LYS A 35 -9.02 -2.33 28.72
N ILE A 36 -8.55 -3.29 29.50
CA ILE A 36 -9.38 -4.25 30.22
C ILE A 36 -8.97 -4.21 31.67
N TRP A 37 -9.92 -3.98 32.57
CA TRP A 37 -9.74 -4.09 34.02
C TRP A 37 -10.45 -5.35 34.50
N HIS A 38 -9.78 -6.12 35.34
CA HIS A 38 -10.33 -7.35 35.91
C HIS A 38 -9.82 -7.59 37.33
N LEU A 39 -10.69 -8.19 38.15
CA LEU A 39 -10.36 -8.79 39.44
C LEU A 39 -10.64 -10.30 39.34
N ASP A 40 -11.80 -10.74 39.82
CA ASP A 40 -12.26 -12.12 39.70
C ASP A 40 -13.03 -12.38 38.40
N PHE A 41 -13.49 -11.31 37.72
CA PHE A 41 -14.10 -11.29 36.38
C PHE A 41 -13.73 -9.97 35.68
N ILE A 42 -14.16 -9.77 34.43
CA ILE A 42 -13.93 -8.51 33.70
C ILE A 42 -14.84 -7.42 34.27
N ASP A 43 -14.22 -6.43 34.93
CA ASP A 43 -14.91 -5.33 35.59
C ASP A 43 -15.27 -4.21 34.60
N ALA A 44 -14.34 -3.90 33.69
CA ALA A 44 -14.53 -2.85 32.70
C ALA A 44 -13.68 -3.09 31.43
N ILE A 45 -14.21 -2.62 30.30
CA ILE A 45 -13.52 -2.59 29.01
C ILE A 45 -13.65 -1.18 28.43
N GLN A 46 -12.54 -0.62 27.97
CA GLN A 46 -12.51 0.65 27.25
C GLN A 46 -11.85 0.48 25.88
N PHE A 47 -12.58 0.85 24.84
CA PHE A 47 -12.10 0.89 23.46
C PHE A 47 -11.72 2.31 23.08
N PHE A 48 -10.63 2.43 22.34
CA PHE A 48 -10.20 3.67 21.70
C PHE A 48 -10.26 3.45 20.20
N TYR A 49 -10.93 4.34 19.47
CA TYR A 49 -11.16 4.22 18.04
C TYR A 49 -10.38 5.27 17.26
N LYS A 50 -10.03 4.92 16.02
CA LYS A 50 -9.70 5.86 14.96
C LYS A 50 -10.84 5.85 13.98
N ILE A 51 -11.33 7.04 13.66
CA ILE A 51 -12.44 7.25 12.74
C ILE A 51 -11.93 8.14 11.61
N THR A 52 -12.12 7.66 10.38
CA THR A 52 -11.83 8.40 9.16
C THR A 52 -13.15 8.82 8.54
N THR A 53 -13.35 10.13 8.43
CA THR A 53 -14.53 10.71 7.76
C THR A 53 -14.15 11.25 6.38
N ASN A 54 -15.12 11.78 5.63
CA ASN A 54 -14.84 12.45 4.35
C ASN A 54 -13.85 13.62 4.47
N ASP A 55 -13.87 14.33 5.61
CA ASP A 55 -13.28 15.66 5.70
C ASP A 55 -12.06 15.70 6.63
N LYS A 56 -12.00 14.76 7.60
CA LYS A 56 -10.96 14.70 8.62
C LYS A 56 -10.69 13.27 9.09
N THR A 57 -9.43 13.04 9.43
CA THR A 57 -8.95 11.84 10.13
C THR A 57 -8.55 12.24 11.54
N TYR A 58 -9.08 11.54 12.54
CA TYR A 58 -8.65 11.69 13.94
C TYR A 58 -7.69 10.53 14.29
N SER A 59 -6.65 10.79 15.09
CA SER A 59 -5.24 10.33 14.97
C SER A 59 -4.81 8.84 14.77
N ILE A 60 -3.87 8.68 13.80
CA ILE A 60 -2.53 8.02 13.63
C ILE A 60 -2.18 6.56 14.09
N ASP A 61 -1.37 5.92 13.23
CA ASP A 61 -0.65 4.61 13.17
C ASP A 61 -1.37 3.33 12.72
N ASP A 62 -0.59 2.39 12.14
CA ASP A 62 -0.99 1.25 11.28
C ASP A 62 -2.28 0.54 11.70
N GLY A 63 -3.14 0.25 10.72
CA GLY A 63 -4.44 -0.38 10.91
C GLY A 63 -4.33 -1.83 11.41
N GLU A 64 -4.42 -2.03 12.72
CA GLU A 64 -4.80 -3.32 13.30
C GLU A 64 -6.33 -3.42 13.28
N TYR A 65 -6.87 -4.54 12.78
CA TYR A 65 -8.30 -4.83 12.80
C TYR A 65 -8.56 -5.97 13.78
N ILE A 66 -9.69 -5.94 14.48
CA ILE A 66 -10.14 -7.09 15.27
C ILE A 66 -10.90 -8.01 14.31
N ALA A 67 -10.42 -9.25 14.19
CA ALA A 67 -10.96 -10.27 13.28
C ALA A 67 -11.87 -11.28 13.98
N ALA A 68 -11.63 -11.53 15.27
CA ALA A 68 -12.46 -12.40 16.10
C ALA A 68 -12.38 -11.99 17.56
N ILE A 69 -13.45 -12.27 18.28
CA ILE A 69 -13.46 -12.28 19.75
C ILE A 69 -14.06 -13.59 20.21
N TYR A 70 -13.43 -14.20 21.19
CA TYR A 70 -13.96 -15.38 21.85
C TYR A 70 -13.66 -15.29 23.33
N GLY A 71 -14.40 -16.05 24.13
CA GLY A 71 -14.28 -15.93 25.57
C GLY A 71 -15.17 -16.90 26.30
N LYS A 72 -15.37 -16.65 27.60
CA LYS A 72 -16.20 -17.48 28.47
C LYS A 72 -17.05 -16.64 29.42
N TYR A 73 -18.25 -17.12 29.70
CA TYR A 73 -19.18 -16.52 30.65
C TYR A 73 -19.15 -17.25 32.00
N GLY A 74 -18.87 -16.52 33.07
CA GLY A 74 -18.82 -17.03 34.43
C GLY A 74 -20.16 -17.59 34.94
N LYS A 75 -20.20 -18.88 35.32
CA LYS A 75 -21.40 -19.58 35.82
C LYS A 75 -21.78 -19.16 37.24
N GLU A 76 -20.79 -18.90 38.10
CA GLU A 76 -21.00 -18.43 39.47
C GLU A 76 -21.23 -16.92 39.56
N SER A 77 -20.91 -16.18 38.50
CA SER A 77 -20.98 -14.73 38.43
C SER A 77 -22.18 -14.23 37.62
N HIS A 78 -23.32 -14.94 37.70
CA HIS A 78 -24.59 -14.54 37.07
C HIS A 78 -24.51 -14.26 35.56
N GLY A 79 -23.59 -14.91 34.84
CA GLY A 79 -23.41 -14.70 33.40
C GLY A 79 -22.50 -13.52 33.04
N ASN A 80 -21.66 -13.05 33.97
CA ASN A 80 -20.60 -12.07 33.68
C ASN A 80 -19.57 -12.64 32.68
N ILE A 81 -18.92 -11.78 31.91
CA ILE A 81 -17.78 -12.18 31.08
C ILE A 81 -16.57 -12.42 31.99
N ASP A 82 -16.06 -13.65 31.95
CA ASP A 82 -14.92 -14.09 32.77
C ASP A 82 -13.62 -14.06 31.96
N GLU A 83 -13.65 -14.59 30.73
CA GLU A 83 -12.51 -14.61 29.83
C GLU A 83 -12.85 -13.87 28.53
N LEU A 84 -11.91 -13.06 28.03
CA LEU A 84 -12.05 -12.36 26.76
C LEU A 84 -10.74 -12.40 25.98
N ASN A 85 -10.84 -12.87 24.73
CA ASN A 85 -9.75 -13.01 23.81
C ASN A 85 -10.02 -12.22 22.53
N PHE A 86 -8.97 -11.66 21.95
CA PHE A 86 -9.02 -10.95 20.68
C PHE A 86 -8.05 -11.56 19.70
N ILE A 87 -8.53 -11.79 18.48
CA ILE A 87 -7.68 -12.04 17.32
C ILE A 87 -7.56 -10.73 16.57
N LYS A 88 -6.33 -10.21 16.47
CA LYS A 88 -6.03 -9.04 15.64
C LYS A 88 -5.44 -9.48 14.31
N TYR A 89 -5.90 -8.86 13.24
CA TYR A 89 -5.32 -8.97 11.90
C TYR A 89 -4.59 -7.68 11.55
N ILE A 90 -3.33 -7.82 11.10
CA ILE A 90 -2.51 -6.69 10.63
C ILE A 90 -2.28 -6.89 9.12
N PRO A 91 -3.05 -6.23 8.24
CA PRO A 91 -2.99 -6.47 6.80
C PRO A 91 -1.60 -6.23 6.23
N SER A 92 -0.93 -5.15 6.66
CA SER A 92 0.40 -4.75 6.18
C SER A 92 1.49 -5.80 6.46
N LYS A 93 1.31 -6.61 7.51
CA LYS A 93 2.29 -7.62 7.95
C LYS A 93 1.82 -9.06 7.74
N LYS A 94 0.59 -9.26 7.22
CA LYS A 94 -0.11 -10.56 7.15
C LYS A 94 0.00 -11.35 8.47
N GLN A 95 0.00 -10.64 9.60
CA GLN A 95 0.24 -11.21 10.92
C GLN A 95 -1.07 -11.29 11.70
N VAL A 96 -1.23 -12.39 12.42
CA VAL A 96 -2.30 -12.58 13.42
C VAL A 96 -1.69 -12.50 14.80
N LYS A 97 -2.25 -11.66 15.68
CA LYS A 97 -1.87 -11.60 17.10
C LYS A 97 -3.02 -12.05 17.97
N PHE A 98 -2.71 -12.88 18.95
CA PHE A 98 -3.66 -13.36 19.96
C PHE A 98 -3.43 -12.57 21.24
N PHE A 99 -4.51 -11.99 21.78
CA PHE A 99 -4.50 -11.39 23.10
C PHE A 99 -5.47 -12.17 23.98
N THR A 100 -4.95 -12.71 25.09
CA THR A 100 -5.71 -13.47 26.08
C THR A 100 -5.73 -12.70 27.39
N HIS A 101 -6.92 -12.42 27.91
CA HIS A 101 -7.10 -12.01 29.30
C HIS A 101 -7.89 -13.09 30.03
N CYS A 102 -7.25 -13.69 31.04
CA CYS A 102 -7.75 -14.87 31.72
C CYS A 102 -8.66 -14.51 32.90
N GLY A 103 -9.86 -15.09 32.90
CA GLY A 103 -10.72 -15.22 34.07
C GLY A 103 -10.36 -16.43 34.94
N LYS A 104 -10.95 -16.51 36.13
CA LYS A 104 -10.61 -17.53 37.14
C LYS A 104 -11.43 -18.81 37.03
N TYR A 105 -12.55 -18.78 36.30
CA TYR A 105 -13.62 -19.77 36.44
C TYR A 105 -13.89 -20.56 35.15
N ASN A 106 -14.18 -21.86 35.32
CA ASN A 106 -14.29 -22.80 34.21
C ASN A 106 -15.73 -22.90 33.67
N THR A 107 -16.03 -22.29 32.52
CA THR A 107 -17.41 -21.92 32.17
C THR A 107 -17.74 -21.87 30.66
N THR A 108 -18.97 -21.45 30.31
CA THR A 108 -19.58 -21.57 28.97
C THR A 108 -18.85 -20.70 27.93
N PRO A 109 -18.32 -21.29 26.84
CA PRO A 109 -17.61 -20.54 25.82
C PRO A 109 -18.56 -19.75 24.91
N PHE A 110 -18.06 -18.65 24.36
CA PHE A 110 -18.66 -17.94 23.24
C PHE A 110 -17.60 -17.63 22.18
N ASP A 111 -18.03 -17.56 20.93
CA ASP A 111 -17.20 -17.24 19.78
C ASP A 111 -17.96 -16.27 18.87
N MET A 112 -17.36 -15.11 18.65
CA MET A 112 -17.78 -14.08 17.71
C MET A 112 -16.67 -13.95 16.66
N SER A 113 -16.47 -15.01 15.89
CA SER A 113 -15.63 -14.99 14.69
C SER A 113 -16.43 -14.46 13.51
N SER A 114 -15.86 -13.47 12.84
CA SER A 114 -16.50 -12.85 11.69
C SER A 114 -16.55 -13.84 10.52
N ALA A 115 -17.55 -13.70 9.65
CA ALA A 115 -17.51 -14.33 8.32
C ALA A 115 -16.24 -13.90 7.56
N ALA A 116 -15.75 -14.76 6.68
CA ALA A 116 -14.52 -14.53 5.92
C ALA A 116 -14.55 -13.17 5.19
N GLY A 117 -13.67 -12.25 5.60
CA GLY A 117 -13.52 -10.92 4.98
C GLY A 117 -14.24 -9.75 5.67
N ALA A 118 -14.99 -9.98 6.75
CA ALA A 118 -15.46 -8.89 7.60
C ALA A 118 -14.48 -8.60 8.75
N VAL A 119 -14.46 -7.35 9.20
CA VAL A 119 -13.68 -6.88 10.34
C VAL A 119 -14.62 -6.20 11.32
N TYR A 120 -14.24 -6.15 12.59
CA TYR A 120 -15.07 -5.48 13.58
C TYR A 120 -14.73 -4.01 13.72
N ALA A 121 -15.77 -3.17 13.60
CA ALA A 121 -15.64 -1.73 13.55
C ALA A 121 -15.98 -1.06 14.90
N CYS A 122 -17.01 -1.54 15.60
CA CYS A 122 -17.51 -0.95 16.84
C CYS A 122 -18.06 -2.02 17.80
N PHE A 123 -18.22 -1.64 19.07
CA PHE A 123 -18.69 -2.51 20.15
C PHE A 123 -19.97 -1.96 20.80
N PHE A 124 -20.78 -2.87 21.31
CA PHE A 124 -21.91 -2.57 22.18
C PHE A 124 -22.03 -3.62 23.28
N GLY A 125 -22.75 -3.34 24.35
CA GLY A 125 -22.87 -4.29 25.44
C GLY A 125 -23.66 -3.80 26.65
N LYS A 126 -23.65 -4.64 27.67
CA LYS A 126 -24.28 -4.35 28.97
C LYS A 126 -23.26 -4.54 30.08
N CYS A 127 -23.30 -3.64 31.05
CA CYS A 127 -22.52 -3.74 32.27
C CYS A 127 -23.38 -3.44 33.50
N THR A 128 -22.94 -3.95 34.65
CA THR A 128 -23.40 -3.52 35.97
C THR A 128 -22.44 -2.47 36.54
N ASP A 129 -22.66 -2.06 37.78
CA ASP A 129 -21.72 -1.24 38.55
C ASP A 129 -20.37 -1.93 38.80
N LYS A 130 -20.30 -3.26 38.62
CA LYS A 130 -19.13 -4.06 38.98
C LYS A 130 -18.57 -4.90 37.85
N SER A 131 -19.34 -5.22 36.81
CA SER A 131 -18.95 -6.23 35.82
C SER A 131 -19.49 -5.98 34.41
N VAL A 132 -18.80 -6.51 33.41
CA VAL A 132 -19.32 -6.63 32.05
C VAL A 132 -20.15 -7.92 31.94
N THR A 133 -21.42 -7.79 31.53
CA THR A 133 -22.36 -8.93 31.45
C THR A 133 -22.61 -9.40 30.03
N SER A 134 -22.43 -8.52 29.05
CA SER A 134 -22.66 -8.85 27.64
C SER A 134 -21.83 -7.96 26.75
N ILE A 135 -21.33 -8.52 25.66
CA ILE A 135 -20.59 -7.81 24.62
C ILE A 135 -21.12 -8.25 23.25
N GLY A 136 -21.23 -7.30 22.34
CA GLY A 136 -21.61 -7.46 20.95
C GLY A 136 -20.78 -6.53 20.07
N MET A 137 -20.83 -6.78 18.77
CA MET A 137 -19.93 -6.15 17.80
C MET A 137 -20.69 -5.75 16.54
N TYR A 138 -20.31 -4.62 15.97
CA TYR A 138 -20.73 -4.22 14.63
C TYR A 138 -19.70 -4.70 13.61
N GLU A 139 -20.15 -5.50 12.65
CA GLU A 139 -19.36 -5.88 11.49
C GLU A 139 -19.22 -4.70 10.53
N GLY A 140 -17.98 -4.34 10.22
CA GLY A 140 -17.62 -3.45 9.13
C GLY A 140 -17.12 -4.25 7.93
N LYS A 141 -17.39 -3.74 6.73
CA LYS A 141 -16.77 -4.25 5.50
C LYS A 141 -15.53 -3.42 5.20
N VAL A 142 -14.38 -4.07 5.04
CA VAL A 142 -13.18 -3.41 4.49
C VAL A 142 -13.37 -3.30 2.97
N HIS A 143 -14.11 -2.29 2.52
CA HIS A 143 -14.48 -2.15 1.11
C HIS A 143 -13.24 -2.04 0.19
N SER A 144 -12.23 -1.28 0.60
CA SER A 144 -11.09 -0.96 -0.27
C SER A 144 -10.12 -2.13 -0.53
N ILE A 145 -9.87 -3.00 0.45
CA ILE A 145 -8.90 -4.10 0.29
C ILE A 145 -9.53 -5.28 -0.45
N LEU A 146 -10.78 -5.63 -0.13
CA LEU A 146 -11.48 -6.72 -0.83
C LEU A 146 -11.73 -6.38 -2.30
N GLU A 147 -12.13 -5.14 -2.61
CA GLU A 147 -12.31 -4.71 -4.01
C GLU A 147 -11.01 -4.81 -4.81
N GLN A 148 -9.89 -4.33 -4.25
CA GLN A 148 -8.58 -4.43 -4.89
C GLN A 148 -8.16 -5.89 -5.09
N GLN A 149 -8.41 -6.75 -4.10
CA GLN A 149 -8.08 -8.17 -4.20
C GLN A 149 -8.93 -8.89 -5.24
N VAL A 150 -10.23 -8.57 -5.35
CA VAL A 150 -11.13 -9.11 -6.37
C VAL A 150 -10.68 -8.66 -7.76
N GLN A 151 -10.31 -7.39 -7.94
CA GLN A 151 -9.81 -6.89 -9.22
C GLN A 151 -8.51 -7.59 -9.67
N LEU A 152 -7.57 -7.82 -8.75
CA LEU A 152 -6.34 -8.57 -9.05
C LEU A 152 -6.62 -10.04 -9.40
N GLN A 153 -7.59 -10.66 -8.73
CA GLN A 153 -8.03 -12.02 -9.06
C GLN A 153 -8.68 -12.10 -10.44
N GLN A 154 -9.55 -11.14 -10.78
CA GLN A 154 -10.15 -11.04 -12.10
C GLN A 154 -9.08 -10.88 -13.19
N LEU A 155 -8.12 -9.98 -12.98
CA LEU A 155 -7.00 -9.79 -13.91
C LEU A 155 -6.17 -11.07 -14.09
N SER A 156 -5.88 -11.77 -12.99
CA SER A 156 -5.21 -13.08 -13.04
C SER A 156 -6.03 -14.12 -13.80
N GLY A 157 -7.35 -14.15 -13.65
CA GLY A 157 -8.22 -15.07 -14.38
C GLY A 157 -8.22 -14.82 -15.89
N VAL A 158 -8.08 -13.55 -16.31
CA VAL A 158 -7.94 -13.17 -17.72
C VAL A 158 -6.60 -13.64 -18.29
N LEU A 159 -5.50 -13.42 -17.55
CA LEU A 159 -4.15 -13.79 -18.00
C LEU A 159 -3.86 -15.30 -17.89
N PHE A 160 -4.49 -15.98 -16.93
CA PHE A 160 -4.27 -17.39 -16.64
C PHE A 160 -5.58 -18.16 -16.47
N PRO A 161 -6.27 -18.47 -17.58
CA PRO A 161 -7.49 -19.27 -17.52
C PRO A 161 -7.24 -20.61 -16.82
N ASN A 162 -8.15 -20.99 -15.92
CA ASN A 162 -8.10 -22.25 -15.18
C ASN A 162 -6.90 -22.44 -14.24
N LYS A 163 -6.18 -21.36 -13.88
CA LYS A 163 -5.17 -21.40 -12.81
C LYS A 163 -5.69 -20.70 -11.55
N PRO A 164 -5.39 -21.22 -10.35
CA PRO A 164 -5.67 -20.50 -9.12
C PRO A 164 -4.88 -19.18 -9.09
N TYR A 165 -5.44 -18.17 -8.44
CA TYR A 165 -4.76 -16.89 -8.26
C TYR A 165 -3.44 -17.07 -7.53
N ASP A 166 -2.36 -16.62 -8.17
CA ASP A 166 -1.02 -16.52 -7.58
C ASP A 166 -0.45 -15.13 -7.89
N PHE A 167 -0.29 -14.32 -6.85
CA PHE A 167 0.19 -12.95 -6.99
C PHE A 167 1.62 -12.89 -7.52
N LEU A 168 2.49 -13.85 -7.18
CA LEU A 168 3.87 -13.85 -7.65
C LEU A 168 3.90 -14.12 -9.15
N VAL A 169 3.10 -15.10 -9.61
CA VAL A 169 2.95 -15.43 -11.03
C VAL A 169 2.35 -14.24 -11.81
N LEU A 170 1.32 -13.59 -11.25
CA LEU A 170 0.74 -12.38 -11.84
C LEU A 170 1.76 -11.24 -11.95
N LYS A 171 2.53 -10.97 -10.87
CA LYS A 171 3.56 -9.94 -10.86
C LYS A 171 4.63 -10.20 -11.93
N GLN A 172 5.12 -11.45 -12.02
CA GLN A 172 6.13 -11.85 -13.00
C GLN A 172 5.62 -11.70 -14.44
N GLU A 173 4.37 -12.07 -14.69
CA GLU A 173 3.78 -11.95 -16.03
C GLU A 173 3.55 -10.50 -16.44
N ILE A 174 3.12 -9.64 -15.52
CA ILE A 174 3.05 -8.20 -15.78
C ILE A 174 4.43 -7.64 -16.12
N ALA A 175 5.49 -8.04 -15.40
CA ALA A 175 6.86 -7.64 -15.71
C ALA A 175 7.30 -8.15 -17.09
N ARG A 176 6.98 -9.41 -17.42
CA ARG A 176 7.27 -10.03 -18.73
C ARG A 176 6.58 -9.30 -19.88
N LEU A 177 5.30 -8.98 -19.74
CA LEU A 177 4.52 -8.25 -20.74
C LEU A 177 5.10 -6.85 -20.95
N LYS A 178 5.38 -6.10 -19.86
CA LYS A 178 6.03 -4.79 -19.95
C LYS A 178 7.38 -4.85 -20.65
N TYR A 179 8.19 -5.87 -20.36
CA TYR A 179 9.48 -6.06 -21.02
C TYR A 179 9.29 -6.32 -22.52
N GLN A 180 8.32 -7.17 -22.91
CA GLN A 180 8.04 -7.46 -24.31
C GLN A 180 7.57 -6.24 -25.10
N ASP A 181 6.84 -5.34 -24.47
CA ASP A 181 6.38 -4.10 -25.11
C ASP A 181 7.49 -3.05 -25.19
N LEU A 182 8.34 -2.95 -24.16
CA LEU A 182 9.38 -1.93 -24.05
C LEU A 182 10.66 -2.27 -24.84
N ALA A 183 11.08 -3.54 -24.87
CA ALA A 183 12.34 -3.94 -25.50
C ALA A 183 12.43 -3.57 -27.00
N PRO A 184 11.38 -3.78 -27.82
CA PRO A 184 11.40 -3.34 -29.22
C PRO A 184 11.49 -1.81 -29.36
N GLN A 185 10.86 -1.05 -28.45
CA GLN A 185 10.90 0.40 -28.46
C GLN A 185 12.31 0.92 -28.17
N VAL A 186 12.96 0.39 -27.12
CA VAL A 186 14.36 0.70 -26.78
C VAL A 186 15.27 0.43 -27.97
N ARG A 187 15.10 -0.72 -28.64
CA ARG A 187 15.89 -1.08 -29.83
C ARG A 187 15.70 -0.07 -30.97
N ASN A 188 14.46 0.33 -31.23
CA ASN A 188 14.16 1.28 -32.30
C ASN A 188 14.69 2.68 -31.99
N GLU A 189 14.53 3.18 -30.76
CA GLU A 189 15.08 4.48 -30.35
C GLU A 189 16.60 4.47 -30.36
N LYS A 190 17.25 3.35 -30.02
CA LYS A 190 18.70 3.20 -30.15
C LYS A 190 19.18 3.36 -31.59
N ILE A 191 18.51 2.70 -32.55
CA ILE A 191 18.84 2.83 -33.98
C ILE A 191 18.70 4.29 -34.43
N LYS A 192 17.58 4.95 -34.10
CA LYS A 192 17.38 6.37 -34.42
C LYS A 192 18.44 7.28 -33.81
N PHE A 193 18.85 6.99 -32.58
CA PHE A 193 19.89 7.74 -31.89
C PHE A 193 21.28 7.54 -32.51
N GLU A 194 21.60 6.32 -32.96
CA GLU A 194 22.84 6.01 -33.70
C GLU A 194 22.89 6.75 -35.05
N GLU A 195 21.77 6.80 -35.77
CA GLU A 195 21.63 7.58 -37.01
C GLU A 195 21.80 9.09 -36.77
N LEU A 196 21.12 9.63 -35.74
CA LEU A 196 21.26 11.03 -35.34
C LEU A 196 22.71 11.36 -34.97
N THR A 197 23.35 10.51 -34.19
CA THR A 197 24.75 10.69 -33.78
C THR A 197 25.68 10.70 -34.98
N THR A 198 25.48 9.79 -35.95
CA THR A 198 26.26 9.73 -37.18
C THR A 198 26.10 11.01 -38.00
N ASN A 199 24.87 11.48 -38.16
CA ASN A 199 24.58 12.72 -38.88
C ASN A 199 25.23 13.96 -38.22
N ILE A 200 25.15 14.05 -36.88
CA ILE A 200 25.75 15.15 -36.12
C ILE A 200 27.28 15.10 -36.23
N LYS A 201 27.88 13.91 -36.13
CA LYS A 201 29.33 13.72 -36.31
C LYS A 201 29.80 14.19 -37.69
N THR A 202 29.11 13.76 -38.75
CA THR A 202 29.43 14.18 -40.12
C THR A 202 29.32 15.70 -40.29
N LYS A 203 28.31 16.34 -39.68
CA LYS A 203 28.18 17.82 -39.69
C LYS A 203 29.28 18.52 -38.88
N ALA A 204 29.68 17.94 -37.75
CA ALA A 204 30.75 18.47 -36.90
C ALA A 204 32.14 18.36 -37.54
N ALA A 205 32.30 17.56 -38.60
CA ALA A 205 33.50 17.40 -39.41
C ALA A 205 34.77 17.09 -38.58
N HIS A 206 35.61 18.08 -38.30
CA HIS A 206 36.85 17.88 -37.53
C HIS A 206 36.61 17.76 -36.02
N LEU A 207 35.38 18.00 -35.55
CA LEU A 207 34.99 17.97 -34.14
C LEU A 207 34.23 16.69 -33.74
N GLU A 208 34.26 15.63 -34.56
CA GLU A 208 33.62 14.33 -34.26
C GLU A 208 33.98 13.79 -32.87
N LYS A 209 35.26 13.89 -32.48
CA LYS A 209 35.73 13.47 -31.16
C LYS A 209 35.13 14.30 -30.01
N VAL A 210 34.80 15.57 -30.27
CA VAL A 210 34.16 16.44 -29.27
C VAL A 210 32.69 16.04 -29.11
N VAL A 211 32.02 15.58 -30.17
CA VAL A 211 30.67 14.98 -30.06
C VAL A 211 30.72 13.72 -29.20
N ASP A 212 31.71 12.84 -29.39
CA ASP A 212 31.89 11.65 -28.54
C ASP A 212 32.10 12.02 -27.08
N LEU A 213 32.96 13.00 -26.81
CA LEU A 213 33.18 13.49 -25.44
C LEU A 213 31.91 14.10 -24.83
N LEU A 214 31.16 14.90 -25.59
CA LEU A 214 29.88 15.46 -25.15
C LEU A 214 28.91 14.35 -24.72
N LEU A 215 28.75 13.31 -25.55
CA LEU A 215 27.84 12.19 -25.27
C LEU A 215 28.29 11.36 -24.06
N GLU A 216 29.58 11.12 -23.90
CA GLU A 216 30.11 10.39 -22.72
C GLU A 216 29.96 11.20 -21.44
N THR A 217 30.24 12.51 -21.48
CA THR A 217 30.03 13.40 -20.32
C THR A 217 28.55 13.50 -19.97
N GLN A 218 27.64 13.55 -20.94
CA GLN A 218 26.19 13.54 -20.67
C GLN A 218 25.75 12.25 -19.99
N LYS A 219 26.26 11.06 -20.39
CA LYS A 219 25.97 9.79 -19.68
C LYS A 219 26.38 9.86 -18.21
N GLN A 220 27.49 10.51 -17.90
CA GLN A 220 27.93 10.71 -16.51
C GLN A 220 27.04 11.72 -15.78
N ALA A 221 26.64 12.80 -16.45
CA ALA A 221 25.76 13.83 -15.90
C ALA A 221 24.37 13.30 -15.54
N ILE A 222 23.85 12.35 -16.33
CA ILE A 222 22.56 11.70 -16.03
C ILE A 222 22.64 10.88 -14.72
N LYS A 223 23.82 10.33 -14.40
CA LYS A 223 24.04 9.53 -13.18
C LYS A 223 24.45 10.35 -11.96
N SER A 224 25.05 11.53 -12.18
CA SER A 224 25.68 12.34 -11.13
C SER A 224 25.49 13.83 -11.41
N ASN A 225 25.04 14.58 -10.39
CA ASN A 225 24.86 16.03 -10.49
C ASN A 225 26.14 16.82 -10.15
N ASP A 226 27.30 16.33 -10.61
CA ASP A 226 28.59 16.96 -10.32
C ASP A 226 28.76 18.27 -11.11
N GLN A 227 29.13 19.34 -10.40
CA GLN A 227 29.34 20.67 -10.99
C GLN A 227 30.48 20.69 -12.01
N LEU A 228 31.50 19.84 -11.84
CA LEU A 228 32.60 19.68 -12.79
C LEU A 228 32.12 19.06 -14.11
N ILE A 229 31.21 18.07 -14.04
CA ILE A 229 30.60 17.44 -15.22
C ILE A 229 29.74 18.46 -15.99
N GLN A 230 28.96 19.28 -15.28
CA GLN A 230 28.18 20.36 -15.90
C GLN A 230 29.06 21.42 -16.58
N GLY A 231 30.20 21.74 -15.96
CA GLY A 231 31.21 22.61 -16.56
C GLY A 231 31.79 22.04 -17.86
N GLN A 232 32.11 20.74 -17.88
CA GLN A 232 32.59 20.03 -19.08
C GLN A 232 31.54 19.98 -20.20
N LEU A 233 30.28 19.67 -19.88
CA LEU A 233 29.17 19.71 -20.85
C LEU A 233 29.04 21.09 -21.50
N THR A 234 29.09 22.14 -20.69
CA THR A 234 29.01 23.52 -21.18
C THR A 234 30.18 23.84 -22.11
N ALA A 235 31.40 23.42 -21.77
CA ALA A 235 32.57 23.63 -22.60
C ALA A 235 32.45 22.92 -23.96
N TYR A 236 32.01 21.65 -23.98
CA TYR A 236 31.84 20.89 -25.22
C TYR A 236 30.71 21.45 -26.10
N LYS A 237 29.59 21.88 -25.50
CA LYS A 237 28.53 22.60 -26.22
C LYS A 237 29.07 23.85 -26.90
N ASN A 238 29.78 24.70 -26.15
CA ASN A 238 30.34 25.94 -26.68
C ASN A 238 31.34 25.71 -27.85
N ILE A 239 32.13 24.64 -27.80
CA ILE A 239 33.04 24.27 -28.89
C ILE A 239 32.24 23.83 -30.14
N LEU A 240 31.20 23.04 -29.93
CA LEU A 240 30.37 22.49 -31.01
C LEU A 240 29.40 23.52 -31.62
N GLU A 241 29.04 24.58 -30.91
CA GLU A 241 28.23 25.70 -31.44
C GLU A 241 28.90 26.43 -32.63
N GLY A 242 30.20 26.20 -32.86
CA GLY A 242 30.91 26.66 -34.06
C GLY A 242 30.56 25.90 -35.35
N SER A 243 29.98 24.69 -35.24
CA SER A 243 29.64 23.83 -36.38
C SER A 243 28.24 23.23 -36.35
N LEU A 244 27.56 23.28 -35.20
CA LEU A 244 26.22 22.75 -34.96
C LEU A 244 25.34 23.83 -34.35
N THR A 245 24.04 23.76 -34.63
CA THR A 245 23.07 24.66 -33.99
C THR A 245 22.79 24.24 -32.55
N LYS A 246 22.34 25.19 -31.73
CA LYS A 246 21.91 24.93 -30.35
C LYS A 246 20.78 23.92 -30.30
N GLU A 247 19.84 24.03 -31.24
CA GLU A 247 18.72 23.12 -31.39
C GLU A 247 19.18 21.69 -31.70
N GLU A 248 20.13 21.49 -32.61
CA GLU A 248 20.69 20.18 -32.92
C GLU A 248 21.39 19.54 -31.71
N LEU A 249 22.18 20.32 -30.98
CA LEU A 249 22.82 19.87 -29.76
C LEU A 249 21.80 19.50 -28.68
N GLN A 250 20.76 20.31 -28.53
CA GLN A 250 19.71 20.05 -27.55
C GLN A 250 18.92 18.77 -27.91
N ILE A 251 18.52 18.60 -29.16
CA ILE A 251 17.85 17.39 -29.65
C ILE A 251 18.70 16.14 -29.41
N LEU A 252 20.01 16.20 -29.69
CA LEU A 252 20.92 15.09 -29.46
C LEU A 252 20.96 14.68 -27.98
N LEU A 253 21.12 15.66 -27.09
CA LEU A 253 21.22 15.40 -25.65
C LEU A 253 19.90 14.94 -25.04
N ASP A 254 18.78 15.53 -25.45
CA ASP A 254 17.45 15.13 -24.99
C ASP A 254 17.16 13.68 -25.41
N LYS A 255 17.48 13.32 -26.66
CA LYS A 255 17.33 11.94 -27.14
C LYS A 255 18.21 10.95 -26.40
N GLN A 256 19.42 11.35 -26.03
CA GLN A 256 20.28 10.51 -25.21
C GLN A 256 19.70 10.27 -23.81
N THR A 257 19.14 11.33 -23.20
CA THR A 257 18.48 11.23 -21.90
C THR A 257 17.23 10.36 -21.95
N GLU A 258 16.38 10.51 -22.98
CA GLU A 258 15.22 9.65 -23.21
C GLU A 258 15.63 8.18 -23.37
N LEU A 259 16.64 7.90 -24.21
CA LEU A 259 17.12 6.54 -24.43
C LEU A 259 17.66 5.92 -23.13
N TYR A 260 18.43 6.69 -22.35
CA TYR A 260 18.94 6.23 -21.06
C TYR A 260 17.81 5.85 -20.09
N GLN A 261 16.75 6.66 -20.00
CA GLN A 261 15.60 6.36 -19.13
C GLN A 261 14.88 5.08 -19.57
N LEU A 262 14.74 4.85 -20.88
CA LEU A 262 14.14 3.64 -21.41
C LEU A 262 15.00 2.39 -21.14
N GLU A 263 16.33 2.51 -21.30
CA GLU A 263 17.28 1.44 -20.98
C GLU A 263 17.28 1.10 -19.48
N ASP A 264 17.23 2.10 -18.60
CA ASP A 264 17.15 1.91 -17.15
C ASP A 264 15.84 1.24 -16.72
N HIS A 265 14.70 1.70 -17.25
CA HIS A 265 13.41 1.05 -17.05
C HIS A 265 13.42 -0.42 -17.51
N LEU A 266 14.03 -0.70 -18.67
CA LEU A 266 14.12 -2.06 -19.18
C LEU A 266 15.00 -2.96 -18.29
N ALA A 267 16.13 -2.45 -17.80
CA ALA A 267 17.01 -3.18 -16.89
C ALA A 267 16.31 -3.51 -15.56
N ASN A 268 15.54 -2.57 -14.99
CA ASN A 268 14.77 -2.79 -13.77
C ASN A 268 13.70 -3.88 -13.94
N LEU A 269 13.06 -3.96 -15.11
CA LEU A 269 12.11 -5.04 -15.42
C LEU A 269 12.79 -6.42 -15.57
N GLN A 270 14.06 -6.45 -15.97
CA GLN A 270 14.81 -7.69 -16.15
C GLN A 270 15.21 -8.35 -14.82
N ILE A 271 15.41 -7.55 -13.76
CA ILE A 271 15.67 -8.05 -12.39
C ILE A 271 14.47 -8.84 -11.84
N ASP A 272 13.25 -8.48 -12.26
CA ASP A 272 12.01 -9.12 -11.82
C ASP A 272 11.67 -10.42 -12.60
N LEU A 273 12.44 -10.75 -13.64
CA LEU A 273 12.25 -11.97 -14.44
C LEU A 273 13.10 -13.12 -13.90
N PRO A 274 12.54 -14.33 -13.72
CA PRO A 274 13.35 -15.50 -13.35
C PRO A 274 14.37 -15.80 -14.44
N SER A 275 15.63 -15.99 -14.04
CA SER A 275 16.70 -16.47 -14.93
C SER A 275 16.28 -17.81 -15.53
N LYS A 276 16.26 -17.91 -16.86
CA LYS A 276 16.05 -19.20 -17.56
C LYS A 276 17.14 -20.18 -17.11
N SER A 277 16.75 -21.22 -16.38
CA SER A 277 17.53 -22.44 -16.13
C SER A 277 17.42 -23.39 -17.31
#